data_AF-A0A366K0T0-F1
#
_entry.id   AF-A0A366K0T0-F1
#
_cell.length_a   1.000
_cell.length_b   1.000
_cell.length_c   1.000
_cell.angle_alpha   90.00
_cell.angle_beta   90.00
_cell.angle_gamma   90.00
#
_symmetry.space_group_name_H-M   'P 1'
#
loop_
_entity.id
_entity.type
_entity.pdbx_description
1 polymer ?
#
loop_
_entity_poly.entity_id
_entity_poly.type
_entity_poly.pdbx_seq_one_letter_code
_entity_poly.pdbx_strand_id
1 'polypeptide(L)'
;DKSNTLGEFAVNIDETFFKNNTFSVSYVNAKTFILMLANEKPLNFTDGSVVALENVLRNCNKKEFHHIYPQSYLKSLGVNNKLINSLANICIISRGPNNSLSGEKPSLYKTQMPSDTQKLKEIMNHALCPEDIFHDNFNKFLEERLELLVNKANNLMLNN
;
A
#
# COMPACT_ATOMS: atom_id res chain seq x y z
N ASP A 1 29.12 -35.94 -0.43
CA ASP A 1 28.40 -34.68 -0.69
C ASP A 1 27.55 -34.27 0.50
N LYS A 2 27.87 -33.13 1.13
CA LYS A 2 26.97 -32.50 2.11
C LYS A 2 26.03 -31.59 1.32
N SER A 3 24.73 -31.88 1.39
CA SER A 3 23.70 -30.96 0.89
C SER A 3 23.84 -29.62 1.61
N ASN A 4 24.05 -28.55 0.86
CA ASN A 4 24.10 -27.19 1.40
C ASN A 4 22.67 -26.72 1.64
N THR A 5 22.27 -26.60 2.90
CA THR A 5 20.97 -26.03 3.32
C THR A 5 21.00 -24.51 3.45
N LEU A 6 22.04 -23.84 2.92
CA LEU A 6 22.31 -22.41 3.12
C LEU A 6 21.28 -21.45 2.46
N GLY A 7 20.20 -21.99 1.89
CA GLY A 7 19.06 -21.25 1.35
C GLY A 7 17.69 -21.73 1.85
N GLU A 8 17.63 -22.74 2.73
CA GLU A 8 16.37 -23.23 3.30
C GLU A 8 16.06 -22.48 4.60
N PHE A 9 15.75 -21.20 4.48
CA PHE A 9 15.08 -20.47 5.56
C PHE A 9 13.61 -20.33 5.17
N ALA A 10 12.73 -20.95 5.95
CA ALA A 10 11.30 -20.70 5.87
C ALA A 10 11.05 -19.25 6.35
N VAL A 11 11.12 -18.30 5.42
CA VAL A 11 10.76 -16.90 5.68
C VAL A 11 9.26 -16.80 5.53
N ASN A 12 8.55 -16.87 6.65
CA ASN A 12 7.14 -16.51 6.70
C ASN A 12 7.05 -15.01 6.95
N ILE A 13 6.43 -14.28 6.01
CA ILE A 13 6.11 -12.86 6.21
C ILE A 13 4.76 -12.81 6.93
N ASP A 14 4.72 -12.15 8.07
CA ASP A 14 3.51 -11.90 8.86
C ASP A 14 3.11 -10.42 8.84
N GLU A 15 2.00 -10.10 9.50
CA GLU A 15 1.47 -8.74 9.57
C GLU A 15 2.45 -7.75 10.20
N THR A 16 3.33 -8.21 11.09
CA THR A 16 4.26 -7.34 11.81
C THR A 16 5.26 -6.69 10.86
N PHE A 17 5.60 -7.36 9.76
CA PHE A 17 6.45 -6.80 8.70
C PHE A 17 5.83 -5.52 8.14
N PHE A 18 4.54 -5.52 7.81
CA PHE A 18 3.88 -4.35 7.21
C PHE A 18 3.47 -3.30 8.25
N LYS A 19 3.06 -3.74 9.44
CA LYS A 19 2.55 -2.87 10.51
C LYS A 19 3.66 -2.13 11.26
N ASN A 20 4.80 -2.78 11.52
CA ASN A 20 5.84 -2.23 12.39
C ASN A 20 6.97 -1.51 11.63
N ASN A 21 7.10 -1.73 10.32
CA ASN A 21 8.09 -1.04 9.50
C ASN A 21 7.55 0.32 9.02
N THR A 22 8.28 1.37 9.32
CA THR A 22 8.01 2.71 8.79
C THR A 22 8.40 2.78 7.31
N PHE A 23 7.55 3.37 6.49
CA PHE A 23 7.83 3.65 5.10
C PHE A 23 8.91 4.75 4.97
N SER A 24 10.04 4.38 4.40
CA SER A 24 11.05 5.29 3.90
C SER A 24 11.71 4.67 2.67
N VAL A 25 11.78 5.40 1.57
CA VAL A 25 12.36 4.94 0.30
C VAL A 25 13.84 4.53 0.41
N SER A 26 14.53 4.93 1.49
CA SER A 26 15.89 4.49 1.81
C SER A 26 15.97 3.10 2.43
N TYR A 27 14.87 2.58 3.00
CA TYR A 27 14.86 1.31 3.75
C TYR A 27 14.60 0.12 2.82
N VAL A 28 15.30 -0.99 3.08
CA VAL A 28 15.18 -2.23 2.29
C VAL A 28 13.74 -2.75 2.34
N ASN A 29 13.12 -2.80 3.52
CA ASN A 29 11.74 -3.29 3.69
C ASN A 29 10.73 -2.47 2.86
N ALA A 30 10.92 -1.15 2.79
CA ALA A 30 10.09 -0.29 1.96
C ALA A 30 10.33 -0.53 0.45
N LYS A 31 11.58 -0.71 0.02
CA LYS A 31 11.89 -1.02 -1.39
C LYS A 31 11.29 -2.35 -1.83
N THR A 32 11.42 -3.40 -1.01
CA THR A 32 10.78 -4.70 -1.26
C THR A 32 9.27 -4.55 -1.36
N PHE A 33 8.66 -3.78 -0.45
CA PHE A 33 7.24 -3.48 -0.49
C PHE A 33 6.82 -2.70 -1.75
N ILE A 34 7.61 -1.71 -2.18
CA ILE A 34 7.36 -0.96 -3.42
C ILE A 34 7.36 -1.89 -4.63
N LEU A 35 8.31 -2.83 -4.72
CA LEU A 35 8.35 -3.81 -5.80
C LEU A 35 7.14 -4.74 -5.77
N MET A 36 6.70 -5.17 -4.58
CA MET A 36 5.49 -5.96 -4.42
C MET A 36 4.24 -5.22 -4.91
N LEU A 37 4.09 -3.94 -4.55
CA LEU A 37 2.99 -3.10 -5.04
C LEU A 37 3.08 -2.88 -6.56
N ALA A 38 4.29 -2.63 -7.08
CA ALA A 38 4.51 -2.39 -8.51
C ALA A 38 4.14 -3.62 -9.37
N ASN A 39 4.36 -4.83 -8.85
CA ASN A 39 3.95 -6.08 -9.51
C ASN A 39 2.44 -6.15 -9.75
N GLU A 40 1.64 -5.47 -8.93
CA GLU A 40 0.19 -5.42 -9.08
C GLU A 40 -0.29 -4.37 -10.09
N LYS A 41 0.62 -3.67 -10.78
CA LYS A 41 0.29 -2.68 -11.82
C LYS A 41 -0.71 -1.62 -11.28
N PRO A 42 -0.32 -0.82 -10.28
CA PRO A 42 -1.23 0.08 -9.58
C PRO A 42 -1.92 1.06 -10.53
N LEU A 43 -3.15 1.41 -10.16
CA LEU A 43 -3.99 2.36 -10.88
C LEU A 43 -4.15 3.66 -10.07
N ASN A 44 -4.27 4.79 -10.75
CA ASN A 44 -4.55 6.07 -10.12
C ASN A 44 -5.96 6.06 -9.51
N PHE A 45 -6.07 6.54 -8.28
CA PHE A 45 -7.34 6.53 -7.55
C PHE A 45 -8.40 7.45 -8.18
N THR A 46 -7.99 8.54 -8.83
CA THR A 46 -8.89 9.55 -9.38
C THR A 46 -9.61 9.11 -10.66
N ASP A 47 -8.98 8.29 -11.50
CA ASP A 47 -9.51 7.93 -12.82
C ASP A 47 -9.29 6.46 -13.23
N GLY A 48 -8.53 5.69 -12.44
CA GLY A 48 -8.17 4.31 -12.71
C GLY A 48 -7.22 4.12 -13.91
N SER A 49 -6.50 5.16 -14.32
CA SER A 49 -5.41 5.06 -15.29
C SER A 49 -4.19 4.35 -14.70
N VAL A 50 -3.40 3.69 -15.53
CA VAL A 50 -2.18 2.98 -15.10
C VAL A 50 -1.13 3.96 -14.58
N VAL A 51 -0.52 3.66 -13.43
CA VAL A 51 0.61 4.44 -12.91
C VAL A 51 1.87 4.13 -13.72
N ALA A 52 2.59 5.16 -14.15
CA ALA A 52 3.86 5.03 -14.87
C ALA A 52 5.00 4.56 -13.93
N LEU A 53 5.13 3.25 -13.77
CA LEU A 53 6.07 2.63 -12.81
C LEU A 53 7.54 2.91 -13.09
N GLU A 54 7.95 3.16 -14.34
CA GLU A 54 9.35 3.45 -14.65
C GLU A 54 9.89 4.61 -13.81
N ASN A 55 9.11 5.69 -13.70
CA ASN A 55 9.51 6.86 -12.91
C ASN A 55 9.49 6.56 -11.41
N VAL A 56 8.50 5.81 -10.94
CA VAL A 56 8.36 5.41 -9.53
C VAL A 56 9.55 4.57 -9.09
N LEU A 57 9.95 3.58 -9.89
CA LEU A 57 11.04 2.66 -9.55
C LEU A 57 12.42 3.28 -9.76
N ARG A 58 12.57 4.17 -10.74
CA ARG A 58 13.82 4.89 -11.00
C ARG A 58 14.12 5.94 -9.93
N ASN A 59 13.12 6.75 -9.58
CA ASN A 59 13.33 7.93 -8.74
C ASN A 59 12.89 7.74 -7.29
N CYS A 60 12.03 6.75 -7.01
CA CYS A 60 11.42 6.51 -5.70
C CYS A 60 10.93 7.82 -5.06
N ASN A 61 10.21 8.65 -5.82
CA ASN A 61 9.83 9.96 -5.35
C ASN A 61 8.73 9.84 -4.28
N LYS A 62 8.93 10.45 -3.11
CA LYS A 62 7.93 10.47 -2.03
C LYS A 62 6.55 10.98 -2.48
N LYS A 63 6.50 11.79 -3.54
CA LYS A 63 5.26 12.32 -4.12
C LYS A 63 4.44 11.29 -4.89
N GLU A 64 4.94 10.07 -5.09
CA GLU A 64 4.23 8.98 -5.77
C GLU A 64 3.74 7.90 -4.78
N PHE A 65 3.95 8.12 -3.48
CA PHE A 65 3.47 7.27 -2.41
C PHE A 65 2.40 8.01 -1.61
N HIS A 66 1.26 7.35 -1.44
CA HIS A 66 0.08 7.94 -0.84
C HIS A 66 -0.29 7.23 0.45
N HIS A 67 -0.58 8.02 1.48
CA HIS A 67 -1.17 7.52 2.72
C HIS A 67 -2.66 7.30 2.50
N ILE A 68 -3.09 6.04 2.44
CA ILE A 68 -4.49 5.69 2.14
C ILE A 68 -5.44 6.31 3.15
N TYR A 69 -5.11 6.22 4.43
CA TYR A 69 -5.68 7.09 5.45
C TYR A 69 -4.70 8.25 5.67
N PRO A 70 -5.06 9.50 5.28
CA PRO A 70 -4.12 10.60 5.30
C PRO A 70 -3.59 10.94 6.68
N GLN A 71 -2.33 11.39 6.72
CA GLN A 71 -1.63 11.66 7.98
C GLN A 71 -2.33 12.69 8.85
N SER A 72 -2.85 13.77 8.26
CA SER A 72 -3.57 14.84 8.97
C SER A 72 -4.80 14.30 9.70
N TYR A 73 -5.58 13.47 9.00
CA TYR A 73 -6.76 12.82 9.55
C TYR A 73 -6.40 11.87 10.69
N LEU A 74 -5.41 10.99 10.51
CA LEU A 74 -5.02 10.06 11.57
C LEU A 74 -4.38 10.75 12.79
N LYS A 75 -3.65 11.86 12.57
CA LYS A 75 -3.10 12.67 13.67
C LYS A 75 -4.19 13.32 14.50
N SER A 76 -5.28 13.81 13.90
CA SER A 76 -6.40 14.38 14.65
C SER A 76 -7.13 13.36 15.51
N LEU A 77 -7.07 12.08 15.14
CA LEU A 77 -7.56 10.94 15.91
C LEU A 77 -6.57 10.42 16.98
N GLY A 78 -5.38 11.03 17.10
CA GLY A 78 -4.36 10.61 18.07
C GLY A 78 -3.65 9.29 17.72
N VAL A 79 -3.71 8.84 16.46
CA VAL A 79 -3.05 7.60 16.04
C VAL A 79 -1.54 7.75 16.10
N ASN A 80 -0.85 6.69 16.53
CA ASN A 80 0.60 6.68 16.67
C ASN A 80 1.31 6.95 15.32
N ASN A 81 2.28 7.87 15.30
CA ASN A 81 3.03 8.24 14.09
C ASN A 81 3.71 7.06 13.39
N LYS A 82 4.19 6.03 14.11
CA LYS A 82 4.77 4.82 13.48
C LYS A 82 3.72 4.07 12.68
N LEU A 83 2.52 3.95 13.22
CA LEU A 83 1.42 3.25 12.56
C LEU A 83 0.88 4.04 11.36
N ILE A 84 0.75 5.37 11.51
CA ILE A 84 0.38 6.29 10.40
C ILE A 84 1.34 6.11 9.22
N ASN A 85 2.64 6.01 9.50
CA ASN A 85 3.69 5.89 8.49
C ASN A 85 4.11 4.44 8.21
N SER A 86 3.35 3.44 8.66
CA SER A 86 3.65 2.04 8.40
C SER A 86 3.52 1.70 6.91
N LEU A 87 4.18 0.64 6.45
CA LEU A 87 4.01 0.14 5.07
C LEU A 87 2.53 -0.14 4.76
N ALA A 88 1.79 -0.66 5.74
CA ALA A 88 0.37 -1.00 5.62
C ALA A 88 -0.53 0.19 5.27
N ASN A 89 -0.11 1.44 5.51
CA ASN A 89 -0.90 2.63 5.14
C ASN A 89 -0.46 3.28 3.81
N ILE A 90 0.41 2.63 3.02
CA ILE A 90 0.98 3.24 1.80
C ILE A 90 0.49 2.51 0.54
N CYS A 91 0.19 3.26 -0.52
CA CYS A 91 0.02 2.75 -1.89
C CYS A 91 0.81 3.60 -2.90
N ILE A 92 0.85 3.13 -4.16
CA ILE A 92 1.47 3.84 -5.29
C ILE A 92 0.36 4.55 -6.09
N ILE A 93 0.50 5.86 -6.28
CA ILE A 93 -0.32 6.65 -7.22
C ILE A 93 0.55 7.73 -7.87
N SER A 94 0.16 8.21 -9.04
CA SER A 94 0.88 9.30 -9.71
C SER A 94 0.86 10.59 -8.87
N ARG A 95 1.90 11.42 -9.05
CA ARG A 95 2.07 12.68 -8.30
C ARG A 95 0.88 13.65 -8.38
N GLY A 96 0.23 13.75 -9.54
CA GLY A 96 -0.93 14.64 -9.72
C GLY A 96 -2.08 14.24 -8.80
N PRO A 97 -2.64 13.03 -8.98
CA PRO A 97 -3.65 12.43 -8.10
C PRO A 97 -3.27 12.44 -6.60
N ASN A 98 -1.99 12.24 -6.26
CA ASN A 98 -1.58 12.28 -4.86
C ASN A 98 -1.83 13.62 -4.17
N ASN A 99 -1.63 14.72 -4.90
CA ASN A 99 -1.86 16.04 -4.33
C ASN A 99 -3.35 16.30 -4.08
N SER A 100 -4.25 15.80 -4.96
CA SER A 100 -5.69 16.06 -4.87
C SER A 100 -6.39 15.26 -3.77
N LEU A 101 -5.90 14.06 -3.44
CA LEU A 101 -6.49 13.16 -2.44
C LEU A 101 -5.94 13.35 -1.02
N SER A 102 -5.10 14.37 -0.80
CA SER A 102 -4.46 14.60 0.50
C SER A 102 -5.40 15.25 1.53
N GLY A 103 -5.04 15.17 2.81
CA GLY A 103 -5.68 15.96 3.86
C GLY A 103 -6.90 15.32 4.52
N GLU A 104 -7.81 14.79 3.71
CA GLU A 104 -9.16 14.39 4.14
C GLU A 104 -9.31 12.90 4.41
N LYS A 105 -10.31 12.52 5.21
CA LYS A 105 -10.63 11.11 5.47
C LYS A 105 -11.13 10.38 4.20
N PRO A 106 -10.97 9.04 4.12
CA PRO A 106 -11.36 8.28 2.93
C PRO A 106 -12.78 8.50 2.43
N SER A 107 -13.78 8.56 3.32
CA SER A 107 -15.16 8.81 2.89
C SER A 107 -15.33 10.11 2.11
N LEU A 108 -14.50 11.12 2.38
CA LEU A 108 -14.56 12.42 1.70
C LEU A 108 -13.81 12.39 0.37
N TYR A 109 -12.55 11.92 0.34
CA TYR A 109 -11.82 11.87 -0.93
C TYR A 109 -12.40 10.85 -1.92
N LYS A 110 -13.22 9.89 -1.46
CA LYS A 110 -14.02 8.99 -2.33
C LYS A 110 -14.78 9.76 -3.42
N THR A 111 -15.23 10.98 -3.12
CA THR A 111 -15.96 11.83 -4.08
C THR A 111 -15.10 12.27 -5.28
N GLN A 112 -13.77 12.16 -5.17
CA GLN A 112 -12.81 12.43 -6.24
C GLN A 112 -12.38 11.17 -7.01
N MET A 113 -12.93 10.01 -6.65
CA MET A 113 -12.69 8.72 -7.31
C MET A 113 -13.86 8.36 -8.23
N PRO A 114 -13.69 7.39 -9.16
CA PRO A 114 -14.79 6.92 -9.99
C PRO A 114 -15.99 6.45 -9.15
N SER A 115 -17.19 6.87 -9.53
CA SER A 115 -18.45 6.43 -8.91
C SER A 115 -18.87 5.02 -9.35
N ASP A 116 -18.32 4.54 -10.46
CA ASP A 116 -18.52 3.17 -10.93
C ASP A 116 -17.93 2.17 -9.94
N THR A 117 -18.78 1.30 -9.40
CA THR A 117 -18.39 0.35 -8.35
C THR A 117 -17.40 -0.69 -8.86
N GLN A 118 -17.50 -1.12 -10.11
CA GLN A 118 -16.58 -2.11 -10.67
C GLN A 118 -15.19 -1.51 -10.88
N LYS A 119 -15.13 -0.27 -11.38
CA LYS A 119 -13.87 0.48 -11.53
C LYS A 119 -13.22 0.73 -10.17
N LEU A 120 -14.01 1.07 -9.16
CA LEU A 120 -13.49 1.30 -7.81
C LEU A 120 -12.88 0.02 -7.22
N LYS A 121 -13.56 -1.12 -7.36
CA LYS A 121 -13.03 -2.43 -6.95
C LYS A 121 -11.75 -2.78 -7.69
N GLU A 122 -11.68 -2.54 -9.00
CA GLU A 122 -10.47 -2.73 -9.79
C GLU A 122 -9.30 -1.92 -9.22
N ILE A 123 -9.50 -0.61 -8.97
CA ILE A 123 -8.46 0.25 -8.38
C ILE A 123 -7.98 -0.29 -7.02
N MET A 124 -8.91 -0.69 -6.13
CA MET A 124 -8.55 -1.21 -4.80
C MET A 124 -7.77 -2.52 -4.88
N ASN A 125 -8.20 -3.44 -5.75
CA ASN A 125 -7.50 -4.71 -5.96
C ASN A 125 -6.06 -4.49 -6.44
N HIS A 126 -5.87 -3.61 -7.42
CA HIS A 126 -4.53 -3.24 -7.93
C HIS A 126 -3.66 -2.51 -6.88
N ALA A 127 -4.26 -1.91 -5.86
CA ALA A 127 -3.55 -1.25 -4.76
C ALA A 127 -3.26 -2.19 -3.55
N LEU A 128 -3.64 -3.46 -3.65
CA LEU A 128 -3.69 -4.43 -2.53
C LEU A 128 -4.42 -3.83 -1.32
N CYS A 129 -5.64 -3.39 -1.56
CA CYS A 129 -6.54 -2.84 -0.57
C CYS A 129 -7.85 -3.64 -0.53
N PRO A 130 -8.57 -3.62 0.62
CA PRO A 130 -9.96 -4.05 0.67
C PRO A 130 -10.81 -3.24 -0.32
N GLU A 131 -11.88 -3.85 -0.85
CA GLU A 131 -12.77 -3.19 -1.81
C GLU A 131 -13.44 -1.92 -1.24
N ASP A 132 -13.67 -1.89 0.08
CA ASP A 132 -14.22 -0.73 0.79
C ASP A 132 -13.26 -0.26 1.89
N ILE A 133 -12.58 0.85 1.63
CA ILE A 133 -11.74 1.55 2.61
C ILE A 133 -12.42 2.80 3.20
N PHE A 134 -13.64 3.11 2.74
CA PHE A 134 -14.27 4.43 2.87
C PHE A 134 -15.15 4.60 4.10
N HIS A 135 -15.11 3.63 5.01
CA HIS A 135 -15.90 3.62 6.25
C HIS A 135 -15.23 4.39 7.41
N ASP A 136 -14.13 5.10 7.16
CA ASP A 136 -13.39 5.94 8.13
C ASP A 136 -12.98 5.22 9.42
N ASN A 137 -12.79 3.89 9.36
CA ASN A 137 -12.35 3.09 10.50
C ASN A 137 -10.95 2.56 10.22
N PHE A 138 -9.94 3.30 10.67
CA PHE A 138 -8.55 2.98 10.37
C PHE A 138 -8.12 1.59 10.88
N ASN A 139 -8.62 1.15 12.05
CA ASN A 139 -8.27 -0.16 12.59
C ASN A 139 -8.82 -1.29 11.73
N LYS A 140 -10.09 -1.18 11.32
CA LYS A 140 -10.73 -2.15 10.41
C LYS A 140 -9.98 -2.21 9.07
N PHE A 141 -9.72 -1.05 8.47
CA PHE A 141 -8.94 -0.96 7.23
C PHE A 141 -7.57 -1.64 7.36
N LEU A 142 -6.88 -1.39 8.47
CA LEU A 142 -5.55 -1.93 8.71
C LEU A 142 -5.58 -3.46 8.80
N GLU A 143 -6.53 -4.03 9.55
CA GLU A 143 -6.72 -5.48 9.70
C GLU A 143 -6.94 -6.16 8.34
N GLU A 144 -7.94 -5.70 7.59
CA GLU A 144 -8.29 -6.26 6.27
C GLU A 144 -7.14 -6.11 5.27
N ARG A 145 -6.42 -4.97 5.31
CA ARG A 145 -5.28 -4.74 4.41
C ARG A 145 -4.08 -5.59 4.76
N LEU A 146 -3.79 -5.80 6.03
CA LEU A 146 -2.65 -6.63 6.47
C LEU A 146 -2.81 -8.07 5.98
N GLU A 147 -4.01 -8.63 6.05
CA GLU A 147 -4.31 -9.96 5.50
C GLU A 147 -3.97 -10.05 4.00
N LEU A 148 -4.42 -9.07 3.20
CA LEU A 148 -4.14 -9.02 1.77
C LEU A 148 -2.64 -8.93 1.46
N LEU A 149 -1.91 -8.10 2.20
CA LEU A 149 -0.47 -7.91 2.01
C LEU A 149 0.33 -9.16 2.37
N VAL A 150 -0.02 -9.82 3.49
CA VAL A 150 0.59 -11.08 3.93
C VAL A 150 0.34 -12.19 2.92
N ASN A 151 -0.91 -12.36 2.49
CA ASN A 151 -1.26 -13.34 1.48
C ASN A 151 -0.49 -13.11 0.18
N LYS A 152 -0.38 -11.85 -0.27
CA LYS A 152 0.40 -11.52 -1.47
C LYS A 152 1.88 -11.86 -1.33
N ALA A 153 2.51 -11.45 -0.23
CA ALA A 153 3.92 -11.70 0.02
C ALA A 153 4.24 -13.20 0.06
N ASN A 154 3.45 -13.98 0.80
CA ASN A 154 3.62 -15.42 0.90
C ASN A 154 3.38 -16.11 -0.46
N ASN A 155 2.38 -15.68 -1.23
CA ASN A 155 2.16 -16.20 -2.58
C ASN A 155 3.33 -15.93 -3.53
N LEU A 156 4.00 -14.77 -3.42
CA LEU A 156 5.20 -14.49 -4.23
C LEU A 156 6.40 -15.33 -3.80
N MET A 157 6.51 -15.72 -2.53
CA MET A 157 7.59 -16.60 -2.07
C MET A 157 7.39 -18.07 -2.44
N LEU A 158 6.13 -18.53 -2.52
CA LEU A 158 5.80 -19.92 -2.89
C LEU A 158 5.82 -20.18 -4.40
N ASN A 159 5.64 -19.14 -5.22
CA ASN A 159 5.57 -19.25 -6.68
C ASN A 159 6.88 -18.84 -7.40
N ASN A 160 7.99 -18.73 -6.66
CA ASN A 160 9.34 -18.46 -7.19
C ASN A 160 10.22 -19.71 -7.18
#